data_AF-A0A7K3G1A6-F1
#
_entry.id   AF-A0A7K3G1A6-F1
#
_cell.length_a   1.000
_cell.length_b   1.000
_cell.length_c   1.000
_cell.angle_alpha   90.00
_cell.angle_beta   90.00
_cell.angle_gamma   90.00
#
_symmetry.space_group_name_H-M   'P 1'
#
loop_
_entity.id
_entity.type
_entity.pdbx_description
1 polymer ?
#
loop_
_entity_poly.entity_id
_entity_poly.type
_entity_poly.pdbx_seq_one_letter_code
_entity_poly.pdbx_strand_id
1 'polypeptide(L)' 'MVAAAAYALPFRVADPAGAVRLAAVLEDRVAGVYSDLVRATEGPARREAAAALREAAVRAVRWRGGDVTFPGLAERA' A
#
# COMPACT_ATOMS: atom_id res chain seq x y z
N MET A 1 -20.80 -13.77 -6.01
CA MET A 1 -20.86 -12.29 -6.05
C MET A 1 -19.82 -11.80 -7.05
N VAL A 2 -20.16 -10.83 -7.89
CA VAL A 2 -19.27 -10.26 -8.93
C VAL A 2 -18.90 -8.84 -8.53
N ALA A 3 -17.69 -8.39 -8.88
CA ALA A 3 -17.26 -7.00 -8.64
C ALA A 3 -18.10 -6.01 -9.45
N ALA A 4 -18.15 -4.75 -9.00
CA ALA A 4 -18.84 -3.70 -9.76
C ALA A 4 -18.11 -3.42 -11.08
N ALA A 5 -18.85 -3.00 -12.10
CA ALA A 5 -18.29 -2.70 -13.43
C ALA A 5 -17.32 -1.51 -13.43
N ALA A 6 -17.48 -0.57 -12.48
CA ALA A 6 -16.59 0.57 -12.30
C ALA A 6 -16.65 1.08 -10.85
N TYR A 7 -15.59 1.79 -10.46
CA TYR A 7 -15.49 2.46 -9.16
C TYR A 7 -15.10 3.93 -9.36
N ALA A 8 -15.67 4.80 -8.53
CA ALA A 8 -15.23 6.19 -8.48
C ALA A 8 -13.80 6.26 -7.96
N LEU A 9 -12.93 6.97 -8.69
CA LEU A 9 -11.57 7.22 -8.23
C LEU A 9 -11.58 8.23 -7.08
N PRO A 10 -10.66 8.09 -6.10
CA PRO A 10 -10.57 9.02 -4.98
C PRO A 10 -10.14 10.44 -5.38
N PHE A 11 -9.54 10.59 -6.56
CA PHE A 11 -9.19 11.85 -7.19
C PHE A 11 -8.95 11.62 -8.69
N ARG A 12 -8.93 12.71 -9.46
CA ARG A 12 -8.62 12.65 -10.90
C ARG A 12 -7.17 12.24 -11.14
N VAL A 13 -6.95 11.26 -12.00
CA VAL A 13 -5.63 10.84 -12.48
C VAL A 13 -5.50 11.25 -13.94
N ALA A 14 -4.61 12.20 -14.22
CA ALA A 14 -4.40 12.75 -15.57
C ALA A 14 -3.00 12.50 -16.12
N ASP A 15 -2.07 12.03 -15.29
CA ASP A 15 -0.66 11.86 -15.60
C ASP A 15 -0.06 10.66 -14.83
N PRO A 16 1.14 10.17 -15.24
CA PRO A 16 1.82 9.07 -14.57
C PRO A 16 2.07 9.29 -13.07
N ALA A 17 2.39 10.52 -12.63
CA ALA A 17 2.61 10.80 -11.22
C ALA A 17 1.29 10.67 -10.42
N GLY A 18 0.16 11.04 -11.00
CA GLY A 18 -1.17 10.79 -10.46
C GLY A 18 -1.49 9.31 -10.32
N ALA A 19 -1.05 8.47 -11.27
CA ALA A 19 -1.24 7.02 -11.20
C ALA A 19 -0.41 6.40 -10.05
N VAL A 20 0.84 6.86 -9.87
CA VAL A 20 1.69 6.46 -8.73
C VAL A 20 1.06 6.85 -7.39
N ARG A 21 0.53 8.08 -7.28
CA ARG A 21 -0.21 8.52 -6.08
C ARG A 21 -1.44 7.65 -5.84
N LEU A 22 -2.18 7.28 -6.90
CA LEU A 22 -3.36 6.43 -6.77
C LEU A 22 -2.96 5.05 -6.23
N ALA A 23 -1.88 4.45 -6.76
CA ALA A 23 -1.39 3.16 -6.30
C ALA A 23 -1.04 3.18 -4.80
N ALA A 24 -0.35 4.22 -4.33
CA ALA A 24 -0.07 4.39 -2.91
C ALA A 24 -1.35 4.46 -2.05
N VAL A 25 -2.35 5.23 -2.48
CA VAL A 25 -3.63 5.37 -1.75
C VAL A 25 -4.42 4.06 -1.71
N LEU A 26 -4.39 3.27 -2.79
CA LEU A 26 -5.04 1.97 -2.81
C LEU A 26 -4.40 1.01 -1.81
N GLU A 27 -3.07 0.94 -1.79
CA GLU A 27 -2.34 0.07 -0.87
C GLU A 27 -2.53 0.49 0.61
N ASP A 28 -2.58 1.79 0.90
CA ASP A 28 -2.90 2.28 2.26
C ASP A 28 -4.32 1.88 2.70
N ARG A 29 -5.31 1.95 1.81
CA ARG A 29 -6.68 1.53 2.11
C ARG A 29 -6.76 0.03 2.35
N VAL A 30 -6.05 -0.77 1.54
CA VAL A 30 -5.96 -2.23 1.72
C VAL A 30 -5.30 -2.56 3.06
N ALA A 31 -4.23 -1.86 3.42
CA ALA A 31 -3.62 -1.98 4.75
C ALA A 31 -4.63 -1.66 5.86
N GLY A 32 -5.41 -0.59 5.74
CA GLY A 32 -6.48 -0.26 6.68
C GLY A 32 -7.46 -1.43 6.90
N VAL A 33 -7.98 -2.01 5.82
CA VAL A 33 -8.90 -3.16 5.88
C VAL A 33 -8.26 -4.38 6.54
N TYR A 34 -6.99 -4.70 6.24
CA TYR A 34 -6.30 -5.80 6.91
C TYR A 34 -5.99 -5.51 8.38
N SER A 35 -5.80 -4.25 8.77
CA SER A 35 -5.68 -3.85 10.17
C SER A 35 -6.96 -4.16 10.95
N ASP A 36 -8.12 -3.86 10.37
CA ASP A 36 -9.42 -4.20 10.95
C ASP A 36 -9.58 -5.73 11.05
N LEU A 37 -9.15 -6.48 10.03
CA LEU A 37 -9.18 -7.94 10.06
C LEU A 37 -8.28 -8.53 11.14
N VAL A 38 -7.07 -7.98 11.35
CA VAL A 38 -6.18 -8.37 12.45
C VAL A 38 -6.86 -8.17 13.80
N ARG A 39 -7.58 -7.05 13.97
CA ARG A 39 -8.33 -6.74 15.19
C ARG A 39 -9.49 -7.71 15.41
N ALA A 40 -10.18 -8.13 14.35
CA ALA A 40 -11.38 -8.95 14.40
C ALA A 40 -11.13 -10.47 14.45
N THR A 41 -9.91 -10.93 14.20
CA THR A 41 -9.58 -12.36 14.09
C THR A 41 -8.58 -12.81 15.15
N GLU A 42 -8.41 -14.12 15.32
CA GLU A 42 -7.45 -14.74 16.22
C GLU A 42 -6.66 -15.87 15.54
N GLY A 43 -5.66 -16.42 16.23
CA GLY A 43 -4.96 -17.62 15.79
C GLY A 43 -4.34 -17.51 14.38
N PRO A 44 -4.45 -18.55 13.54
CA PRO A 44 -3.93 -18.54 12.18
C PRO A 44 -4.46 -17.40 11.30
N ALA A 45 -5.77 -17.11 11.37
CA ALA A 45 -6.39 -16.05 10.57
C ALA A 45 -5.81 -14.66 10.89
N ARG A 46 -5.55 -14.38 12.18
CA ARG A 46 -4.87 -13.14 12.59
C ARG A 46 -3.47 -13.02 11.98
N ARG A 47 -2.72 -14.13 11.90
CA ARG A 47 -1.37 -14.13 11.33
C ARG A 47 -1.38 -13.86 9.83
N GLU A 48 -2.32 -14.47 9.10
CA GLU A 48 -2.51 -14.22 7.67
C GLU A 48 -2.90 -12.76 7.40
N ALA A 49 -3.85 -12.22 8.18
CA ALA A 49 -4.24 -10.82 8.10
C ALA A 49 -3.05 -9.87 8.37
N ALA A 50 -2.23 -10.18 9.38
CA ALA A 50 -1.05 -9.37 9.70
C ALA A 50 0.03 -9.43 8.60
N ALA A 51 0.20 -10.58 7.95
CA ALA A 51 1.09 -10.70 6.80
C ALA A 51 0.59 -9.85 5.63
N ALA A 52 -0.69 -9.94 5.28
CA ALA A 52 -1.28 -9.16 4.20
C ALA A 52 -1.25 -7.65 4.48
N LEU A 53 -1.52 -7.24 5.73
CA LEU A 53 -1.34 -5.86 6.20
C LEU A 53 0.08 -5.35 5.91
N ARG A 54 1.10 -6.10 6.34
CA ARG A 54 2.51 -5.72 6.16
C ARG A 54 2.83 -5.54 4.68
N GLU A 55 2.45 -6.49 3.84
CA GLU A 55 2.75 -6.44 2.40
C GLU A 55 2.09 -5.22 1.73
N ALA A 56 0.84 -4.91 2.06
CA ALA A 56 0.16 -3.71 1.57
C ALA A 56 0.86 -2.42 2.03
N ALA A 57 1.18 -2.31 3.32
CA ALA A 57 1.89 -1.15 3.86
C ALA A 57 3.27 -0.94 3.20
N VAL A 58 4.03 -2.00 2.96
CA VAL A 58 5.31 -1.93 2.25
C VAL A 58 5.13 -1.47 0.81
N ARG A 59 4.12 -1.98 0.09
CA ARG A 59 3.83 -1.52 -1.28
C ARG A 59 3.41 -0.05 -1.32
N ALA A 60 2.61 0.41 -0.36
CA ALA A 60 2.23 1.82 -0.25
C ALA A 60 3.47 2.74 -0.14
N VAL A 61 4.43 2.36 0.71
CA VAL A 61 5.69 3.11 0.86
C VAL A 61 6.53 3.06 -0.42
N ARG A 62 6.64 1.89 -1.07
CA ARG A 62 7.37 1.74 -2.34
C ARG A 62 6.81 2.65 -3.43
N TRP A 63 5.48 2.74 -3.56
CA TRP A 63 4.84 3.64 -4.52
C TRP A 63 5.12 5.12 -4.24
N ARG A 64 5.31 5.51 -2.96
CA ARG A 64 5.62 6.91 -2.61
C ARG A 64 7.05 7.33 -2.98
N GLY A 65 7.87 6.44 -3.53
CA GLY A 65 9.21 6.76 -4.02
C GLY A 65 10.23 6.90 -2.88
N GLY A 66 10.35 5.86 -2.06
CA GLY A 66 11.37 5.79 -1.01
C GLY A 66 12.78 5.53 -1.56
N ASP A 67 13.35 6.48 -2.29
CA ASP A 67 14.81 6.62 -2.35
C ASP A 67 15.23 7.37 -1.08
N VAL A 68 15.42 6.63 0.02
CA VAL A 68 16.36 7.10 1.03
C VAL A 68 17.73 6.97 0.42
N THR A 69 18.17 8.01 -0.29
CA THR A 69 19.60 8.23 -0.48
C THR A 69 20.17 8.31 0.93
N PHE A 70 20.89 7.27 1.36
CA PHE A 70 21.61 7.29 2.62
C PHE A 70 22.58 8.48 2.58
N PRO A 71 22.35 9.57 3.33
CA PRO A 71 23.26 10.70 3.32
C PRO A 71 24.56 10.22 3.96
N GLY A 72 25.63 10.07 3.16
CA GLY A 72 26.93 9.57 3.61
C GLY A 72 27.48 8.34 2.87
N LEU A 73 26.74 7.75 1.91
CA LEU A 73 27.28 6.72 1.00
C LEU A 73 27.74 7.30 -0.36
N ALA A 74 28.16 8.58 -0.38
CA ALA A 74 28.87 9.12 -1.52
C ALA A 74 30.33 8.61 -1.48
N GLU A 75 30.69 7.85 -2.52
CA GLU A 75 32.05 7.65 -3.05
C GLU A 75 33.13 7.06 -2.12
N ARG A 76 33.33 5.74 -2.24
CA ARG A 76 34.66 5.25 -2.59
C ARG A 76 34.63 4.78 -4.04
N ALA A 77 34.95 5.70 -4.94
CA ALA A 77 35.48 5.39 -6.27
C ALA A 77 36.94 5.87 -6.30
#